data_AF-A0A0F9WH02-F1
#
_entry.id   AF-A0A0F9WH02-F1
#
_cell.length_a   1.000
_cell.length_b   1.000
_cell.length_c   1.000
_cell.angle_alpha   90.00
_cell.angle_beta   90.00
_cell.angle_gamma   90.00
#
_symmetry.space_group_name_H-M   'P 1'
#
loop_
_entity.id
_entity.type
_entity.pdbx_description
1 polymer ?
#
loop_
_entity_poly.entity_id
_entity_poly.type
_entity_poly.pdbx_seq_one_letter_code
_entity_poly.pdbx_strand_id
1 'polypeptide(L)'
;MGYSCSVKADNVLAALLIQLQATARKDSTSNGWCKNGEHYFYEIGREQADGAITGKIWRTYKNLCYPAGPFKITHNGLIDRFPTSTKSQRESAMTVGLVKFHEVHGGGWKDDEVLAPILGGCSFVVI
;
A
#
# COMPACT_ATOMS: atom_id res chain seq x y z
N MET A 1 -10.00 -20.29 -8.48
CA MET A 1 -10.63 -18.97 -8.60
C MET A 1 -9.75 -18.00 -7.84
N GLY A 2 -8.89 -17.27 -8.55
CA GLY A 2 -7.91 -16.34 -7.95
C GLY A 2 -8.34 -14.92 -8.22
N TYR A 3 -8.56 -14.15 -7.16
CA TYR A 3 -8.82 -12.71 -7.20
C TYR A 3 -7.70 -12.03 -7.99
N SER A 4 -8.02 -11.47 -9.16
CA SER A 4 -7.03 -10.89 -10.07
C SER A 4 -6.96 -9.38 -9.86
N CYS A 5 -6.71 -8.95 -8.62
CA CYS A 5 -6.19 -7.60 -8.43
C CYS A 5 -4.87 -7.48 -9.19
N SER A 6 -4.57 -6.29 -9.72
CA SER A 6 -3.34 -6.14 -10.51
C SER A 6 -2.12 -6.45 -9.64
N VAL A 7 -1.14 -7.14 -10.21
CA VAL A 7 0.10 -7.49 -9.49
C VAL A 7 0.83 -6.23 -9.00
N LYS A 8 0.69 -5.10 -9.73
CA LYS A 8 1.21 -3.80 -9.29
C LYS A 8 0.52 -3.33 -8.01
N ALA A 9 -0.81 -3.34 -7.97
CA ALA A 9 -1.57 -2.90 -6.80
C ALA A 9 -1.28 -3.78 -5.57
N ASP A 10 -1.16 -5.10 -5.76
CA ASP A 10 -0.82 -6.04 -4.70
C ASP A 10 0.60 -5.80 -4.14
N ASN A 11 1.60 -5.66 -5.02
CA ASN A 11 2.97 -5.35 -4.61
C ASN A 11 3.07 -4.03 -3.83
N VAL A 12 2.32 -3.00 -4.25
CA VAL A 12 2.29 -1.71 -3.55
C VAL A 12 1.60 -1.83 -2.17
N LEU A 13 0.50 -2.58 -2.08
CA LEU A 13 -0.16 -2.86 -0.80
C LEU A 13 0.81 -3.59 0.15
N ALA A 14 1.46 -4.63 -0.33
CA ALA A 14 2.43 -5.40 0.45
C ALA A 14 3.58 -4.50 0.96
N ALA A 15 4.15 -3.66 0.09
CA ALA A 15 5.21 -2.72 0.47
C ALA A 15 4.75 -1.72 1.55
N LEU A 16 3.50 -1.21 1.44
CA LEU A 16 2.94 -0.30 2.43
C LEU A 16 2.75 -0.99 3.80
N LEU A 17 2.25 -2.23 3.80
CA LEU A 17 2.04 -2.99 5.03
C LEU A 17 3.33 -3.26 5.78
N ILE A 18 4.40 -3.63 5.06
CA ILE A 18 5.74 -3.80 5.65
C ILE A 18 6.16 -2.52 6.38
N GLN A 19 5.97 -1.34 5.76
CA GLN A 19 6.33 -0.07 6.40
C GLN A 19 5.47 0.25 7.63
N LEU A 20 4.17 -0.07 7.59
CA LEU A 20 3.26 0.16 8.71
C LEU A 20 3.51 -0.80 9.88
N GLN A 21 3.91 -2.04 9.57
CA GLN A 21 4.20 -3.08 10.55
C GLN A 21 5.63 -3.01 11.10
N ALA A 22 6.57 -2.38 10.39
CA ALA A 22 7.95 -2.21 10.86
C ALA A 22 8.03 -1.50 12.23
N THR A 23 7.06 -0.64 12.54
CA THR A 23 6.99 0.11 13.80
C THR A 23 6.13 -0.60 14.86
N ALA A 24 5.47 -1.69 14.51
CA ALA A 24 4.51 -2.37 15.38
C ALA A 24 5.20 -3.46 16.22
N ARG A 25 4.77 -3.60 17.48
CA ARG A 25 5.24 -4.66 18.39
C ARG A 25 4.79 -6.03 17.88
N LYS A 26 5.34 -7.11 18.48
CA LYS A 26 5.10 -8.55 18.22
C LYS A 26 3.64 -9.02 17.97
N ASP A 27 2.63 -8.18 18.20
CA ASP A 27 1.21 -8.49 18.08
C ASP A 27 0.58 -8.06 16.74
N SER A 28 1.39 -7.77 15.70
CA SER A 28 0.87 -7.49 14.36
C SER A 28 0.28 -8.73 13.69
N THR A 29 -0.98 -8.63 13.29
CA THR A 29 -1.63 -9.61 12.40
C THR A 29 -1.24 -9.35 10.95
N SER A 30 -1.46 -10.32 10.06
CA SER A 30 -1.15 -10.19 8.62
C SER A 30 -1.81 -8.96 7.97
N ASN A 31 -2.99 -8.57 8.44
CA ASN A 31 -3.76 -7.44 7.94
C ASN A 31 -3.78 -6.21 8.88
N GLY A 32 -2.99 -6.23 9.95
CA GLY A 32 -3.05 -5.23 11.02
C GLY A 32 -1.71 -4.61 11.36
N TRP A 33 -1.76 -3.40 11.93
CA TRP A 33 -0.60 -2.67 12.43
C TRP A 33 -0.97 -1.81 13.64
N CYS A 34 0.03 -1.42 14.41
CA CYS A 34 -0.14 -0.52 15.55
C CYS A 34 0.43 0.86 15.21
N LYS A 35 -0.31 1.92 15.54
CA LYS A 35 0.15 3.30 15.39
C LYS A 35 -0.31 4.11 16.59
N ASN A 36 0.61 4.80 17.26
CA ASN A 36 0.32 5.67 18.42
C ASN A 36 -0.46 4.96 19.55
N GLY A 37 -0.17 3.67 19.81
CA GLY A 37 -0.87 2.88 20.83
C GLY A 37 -2.26 2.39 20.44
N GLU A 38 -2.68 2.60 19.20
CA GLU A 38 -3.95 2.13 18.66
C GLU A 38 -3.71 1.03 17.61
N HIS A 39 -4.60 0.05 17.59
CA HIS A 39 -4.54 -1.05 16.63
C HIS A 39 -5.41 -0.72 15.44
N TYR A 40 -4.88 -0.95 14.25
CA TYR A 40 -5.56 -0.77 12.98
C TYR A 40 -5.49 -2.04 12.17
N PHE A 41 -6.48 -2.28 11.34
CA PHE A 41 -6.45 -3.35 10.36
C PHE A 41 -7.20 -2.94 9.10
N TYR A 42 -6.81 -3.51 7.96
CA TYR A 42 -7.51 -3.30 6.70
C TYR A 42 -8.41 -4.50 6.38
N GLU A 43 -9.49 -4.20 5.68
CA GLU A 43 -10.39 -5.17 5.10
C GLU A 43 -10.57 -4.81 3.63
N ILE A 44 -10.14 -5.72 2.74
CA ILE A 44 -10.33 -5.57 1.30
C ILE A 44 -11.80 -5.82 1.00
N GLY A 45 -12.40 -4.90 0.26
CA GLY A 45 -13.78 -5.00 -0.19
C GLY A 45 -13.93 -5.90 -1.41
N ARG A 46 -14.96 -5.62 -2.20
CA ARG A 46 -15.21 -6.36 -3.45
C ARG A 46 -14.13 -6.05 -4.49
N GLU A 47 -13.73 -7.08 -5.23
CA GLU A 47 -12.89 -6.96 -6.42
C GLU A 47 -13.51 -5.99 -7.44
N GLN A 48 -12.67 -5.12 -7.97
CA GLN A 48 -13.07 -4.14 -8.98
C GLN A 48 -12.70 -4.68 -10.36
N ALA A 49 -13.56 -4.44 -11.35
CA ALA A 49 -13.33 -4.90 -12.74
C ALA A 49 -12.09 -4.27 -13.38
N ASP A 50 -11.65 -3.12 -12.88
CA ASP A 50 -10.43 -2.42 -13.30
C ASP A 50 -9.16 -3.03 -12.70
N GLY A 51 -9.26 -3.97 -11.75
CA GLY A 51 -8.11 -4.54 -11.03
C GLY A 51 -7.61 -3.68 -9.87
N ALA A 52 -8.35 -2.63 -9.47
CA ALA A 52 -8.05 -1.82 -8.31
C ALA A 52 -8.37 -2.54 -6.99
N ILE A 53 -7.57 -2.28 -5.97
CA ILE A 53 -7.82 -2.73 -4.60
C ILE A 53 -8.55 -1.61 -3.87
N THR A 54 -9.73 -1.93 -3.33
CA THR A 54 -10.50 -1.01 -2.49
C THR A 54 -10.88 -1.69 -1.19
N GLY A 55 -11.06 -0.91 -0.13
CA GLY A 55 -11.46 -1.47 1.15
C GLY A 55 -11.65 -0.42 2.22
N LYS A 56 -11.76 -0.89 3.45
CA LYS A 56 -11.90 -0.05 4.64
C LYS A 56 -10.78 -0.33 5.62
N ILE A 57 -10.35 0.70 6.31
CA ILE A 57 -9.48 0.61 7.45
C ILE A 57 -10.33 0.75 8.70
N TRP A 58 -10.10 -0.15 9.64
CA TRP A 58 -10.73 -0.19 10.93
C TRP A 58 -9.70 0.10 12.00
N ARG A 59 -10.16 0.68 13.09
CA ARG A 59 -9.39 0.91 14.32
C ARG A 59 -10.06 0.15 15.45
N THR A 60 -9.26 -0.56 16.23
CA THR A 60 -9.74 -1.25 17.44
C THR A 60 -9.46 -0.38 18.66
N TYR A 61 -10.48 -0.18 19.50
CA TYR A 61 -10.37 0.53 20.77
C TYR A 61 -11.30 -0.12 21.79
N LYS A 62 -10.76 -0.52 22.96
CA LYS A 62 -11.53 -1.16 24.06
C LYS A 62 -12.46 -2.29 23.58
N ASN A 63 -11.95 -3.23 22.78
CA ASN A 63 -12.69 -4.35 22.16
C ASN A 63 -13.81 -3.96 21.19
N LEU A 64 -13.87 -2.70 20.76
CA LEU A 64 -14.79 -2.21 19.73
C LEU A 64 -14.02 -1.83 18.46
N CYS A 65 -14.67 -1.97 17.30
CA CYS A 65 -14.11 -1.60 16.00
C CYS A 65 -14.79 -0.34 15.46
N TYR A 66 -13.99 0.67 15.13
CA TYR A 66 -14.45 1.94 14.58
C TYR A 66 -13.87 2.14 13.17
N PRO A 67 -14.65 2.68 12.20
CA PRO A 67 -14.14 2.95 10.87
C PRO A 67 -13.10 4.08 10.91
N ALA A 68 -11.89 3.81 10.44
CA ALA A 68 -10.82 4.82 10.27
C ALA A 68 -10.82 5.45 8.86
N GLY A 69 -11.55 4.85 7.92
CA GLY A 69 -11.83 5.42 6.60
C GLY A 69 -11.58 4.43 5.45
N PRO A 70 -12.01 4.77 4.23
CA PRO A 70 -11.80 3.93 3.06
C PRO A 70 -10.36 4.05 2.54
N PHE A 71 -9.86 3.00 1.89
CA PHE A 71 -8.62 3.04 1.12
C PHE A 71 -8.86 2.58 -0.33
N LYS A 72 -8.00 3.06 -1.24
CA LYS A 72 -8.02 2.70 -2.66
C LYS A 72 -6.59 2.73 -3.21
N ILE A 73 -6.23 1.64 -3.88
CA ILE A 73 -5.02 1.50 -4.69
C ILE A 73 -5.50 1.13 -6.09
N THR A 74 -5.18 1.95 -7.08
CA THR A 74 -5.58 1.72 -8.48
C THR A 74 -4.77 0.58 -9.08
N HIS A 75 -5.25 0.06 -10.21
CA HIS A 75 -4.62 -1.05 -10.93
C HIS A 75 -3.18 -0.76 -11.40
N ASN A 76 -2.79 0.50 -11.57
CA ASN A 76 -1.42 0.86 -11.92
C ASN A 76 -0.49 0.98 -10.70
N GLY A 77 -0.98 0.73 -9.49
CA GLY A 77 -0.21 0.80 -8.24
C GLY A 77 -0.20 2.18 -7.58
N LEU A 78 -0.98 3.15 -8.06
CA LEU A 78 -1.12 4.45 -7.39
C LEU A 78 -2.02 4.34 -6.15
N ILE A 79 -1.53 4.85 -5.01
CA ILE A 79 -2.31 4.93 -3.77
C ILE A 79 -3.13 6.23 -3.76
N ASP A 80 -4.39 6.16 -4.22
CA ASP A 80 -5.34 7.28 -4.22
C ASP A 80 -5.64 7.75 -2.78
N ARG A 81 -5.92 6.81 -1.86
CA ARG A 81 -6.18 7.12 -0.46
C ARG A 81 -5.81 5.98 0.48
N PHE A 82 -5.20 6.34 1.61
CA PHE A 82 -4.91 5.41 2.71
C PHE A 82 -4.75 6.21 4.03
N PRO A 83 -5.84 6.43 4.79
CA PRO A 83 -5.93 7.47 5.84
C PRO A 83 -4.97 7.29 7.02
N THR A 84 -4.47 6.08 7.27
CA THR A 84 -3.56 5.77 8.39
C THR A 84 -2.08 5.85 8.03
N SER A 85 -1.75 6.13 6.77
CA SER A 85 -0.39 6.28 6.25
C SER A 85 -0.05 7.74 5.97
N THR A 86 1.22 8.09 6.07
CA THR A 86 1.71 9.41 5.67
C THR A 86 1.91 9.50 4.15
N LYS A 87 2.01 10.71 3.60
CA LYS A 87 2.33 10.89 2.17
C LYS A 87 3.66 10.23 1.80
N SER A 88 4.70 10.44 2.62
CA SER A 88 6.02 9.84 2.40
C SER A 88 6.01 8.30 2.44
N GLN A 89 5.24 7.69 3.34
CA GLN A 89 5.06 6.23 3.35
C GLN A 89 4.37 5.73 2.08
N ARG A 90 3.34 6.44 1.62
CA ARG A 90 2.66 6.08 0.36
C ARG A 90 3.60 6.16 -0.83
N GLU A 91 4.35 7.25 -0.96
CA GLU A 91 5.35 7.43 -2.03
C GLU A 91 6.41 6.34 -2.00
N SER A 92 6.99 6.08 -0.83
CA SER A 92 8.00 5.03 -0.66
C SER A 92 7.44 3.63 -0.98
N ALA A 93 6.20 3.35 -0.59
CA ALA A 93 5.54 2.07 -0.89
C ALA A 93 5.25 1.90 -2.38
N MET A 94 4.80 2.98 -3.05
CA MET A 94 4.61 2.97 -4.51
C MET A 94 5.94 2.70 -5.22
N THR A 95 7.02 3.37 -4.82
CA THR A 95 8.36 3.14 -5.41
C THR A 95 8.79 1.68 -5.24
N VAL A 96 8.82 1.18 -4.00
CA VAL A 96 9.30 -0.18 -3.72
C VAL A 96 8.43 -1.24 -4.40
N GLY A 97 7.10 -1.09 -4.34
CA GLY A 97 6.18 -2.05 -4.94
C GLY A 97 6.28 -2.10 -6.47
N LEU A 98 6.42 -0.94 -7.12
CA LEU A 98 6.54 -0.87 -8.58
C LEU A 98 7.93 -1.28 -9.06
N VAL A 99 9.00 -0.94 -8.35
CA VAL A 99 10.36 -1.44 -8.66
C VAL A 99 10.36 -2.96 -8.61
N LYS A 100 9.80 -3.55 -7.54
CA LYS A 100 9.68 -5.01 -7.43
C LYS A 100 8.87 -5.64 -8.57
N PHE A 101 7.80 -4.97 -9.02
CA PHE A 101 7.04 -5.44 -10.18
C PHE A 101 7.92 -5.49 -11.44
N HIS A 102 8.68 -4.43 -11.73
CA HIS A 102 9.54 -4.35 -12.91
C HIS A 102 10.74 -5.29 -12.83
N GLU A 103 11.30 -5.52 -11.65
CA GLU A 103 12.36 -6.52 -11.41
C GLU A 103 11.89 -7.94 -11.75
N VAL A 104 10.66 -8.30 -11.35
CA VAL A 104 10.13 -9.66 -11.52
C VAL A 104 9.60 -9.90 -12.93
N HIS A 105 8.88 -8.92 -13.50
CA HIS A 105 8.17 -9.12 -14.77
C HIS A 105 8.93 -8.67 -16.01
N GLY A 106 10.08 -8.01 -15.84
CA GLY A 106 10.86 -7.47 -16.94
C GLY A 106 10.18 -6.27 -17.58
N GLY A 107 10.93 -5.18 -17.72
CA GLY A 107 10.40 -3.93 -18.27
C GLY A 107 11.18 -2.75 -17.70
N GLY A 108 11.53 -1.80 -18.55
CA GLY A 108 12.09 -0.54 -18.06
C GLY A 108 11.03 0.19 -17.24
N TRP A 109 11.41 0.70 -16.07
CA TRP A 109 10.53 1.53 -15.24
C TRP A 109 10.24 2.91 -15.86
N LYS A 110 10.95 3.28 -16.93
CA LYS A 110 10.90 4.62 -17.55
C LYS A 110 9.55 4.97 -18.17
N ASP A 111 8.82 3.97 -18.65
CA ASP A 111 7.50 4.16 -19.27
C ASP A 111 6.35 3.97 -18.28
N ASP A 112 6.66 3.74 -16.99
CA ASP A 112 5.65 3.53 -15.96
C ASP A 112 5.04 4.86 -15.51
N GLU A 113 3.72 5.01 -15.69
CA GLU A 113 2.95 6.22 -15.39
C GLU A 113 3.06 6.68 -13.93
N VAL A 114 3.34 5.78 -12.99
CA VAL A 114 3.41 6.09 -11.55
C VAL A 114 4.86 6.16 -11.09
N LEU A 115 5.69 5.19 -11.47
CA LEU A 115 7.07 5.10 -11.01
C LEU A 115 7.99 6.14 -11.67
N ALA A 116 7.83 6.40 -12.97
CA ALA A 116 8.72 7.31 -13.68
C ALA A 116 8.63 8.76 -13.16
N PRO A 117 7.43 9.33 -12.88
CA PRO A 117 7.33 10.66 -12.28
C PRO A 117 7.89 10.72 -10.85
N ILE A 118 7.69 9.66 -10.05
CA ILE A 118 8.20 9.63 -8.67
C ILE A 118 9.74 9.64 -8.68
N LEU A 119 10.37 8.77 -9.47
CA LEU A 119 11.82 8.69 -9.55
C LEU A 119 12.44 9.89 -10.28
N GLY A 120 11.77 10.42 -11.31
CA GLY A 120 12.22 11.61 -12.04
C GLY A 120 12.16 12.89 -11.21
N GLY A 121 11.26 12.96 -10.22
CA GLY A 121 11.18 14.06 -9.26
C GLY A 121 12.10 13.90 -8.04
N CYS A 122 12.62 12.70 -7.79
CA CYS A 122 13.58 12.45 -6.72
C CYS A 122 15.00 12.78 -7.19
N SER A 123 15.55 13.91 -6.74
CA SER A 123 16.99 14.14 -6.77
C SER A 123 17.67 13.22 -5.76
N PHE A 124 18.01 12.00 -6.19
CA PHE A 124 18.83 11.09 -5.41
C PHE A 124 20.22 11.70 -5.22
N VAL A 125 20.52 12.21 -4.02
CA VAL A 125 21.90 12.35 -3.58
C VAL A 125 22.38 10.94 -3.25
N VAL A 126 23.18 10.35 -4.13
CA VAL A 126 23.96 9.16 -3.82
C VAL A 126 25.04 9.61 -2.84
N ILE A 127 24.92 9.20 -1.58
CA ILE A 127 25.97 9.36 -0.55
C ILE A 127 26.87 8.13 -0.60
#